data_AF-A0A2A3LF66-F1
#
_entry.id   AF-A0A2A3LF66-F1
#
_cell.length_a   1.000
_cell.length_b   1.000
_cell.length_c   1.000
_cell.angle_alpha   90.00
_cell.angle_beta   90.00
_cell.angle_gamma   90.00
#
_symmetry.space_group_name_H-M   'P 1'
#
loop_
_entity.id
_entity.type
_entity.pdbx_description
1 polymer ?
#
loop_
_entity_poly.entity_id
_entity_poly.type
_entity_poly.pdbx_seq_one_letter_code
_entity_poly.pdbx_strand_id
1 'polypeptide(L)'
;MERLIDLLEKNWGVVSQAPLAFFLLGAVAFGLAYAAAAWKFSSQIEQVKSANDTLRERLQLKTEQTETYRERALKYDEKVAAVAQSDSADLRERTLAFVGEIRSFMERHRRNDDLIQGNEWVEMTQSRDEAEKQRLWHKFTSAMSRASSERMSEWERRFKVEALMLRDELLSRLPKQERPERADFNYEHPVNYFGYCEVADDLERMAKQLPRAGA
;
A
#
# COMPACT_ATOMS: atom_id res chain seq x y z
N MET A 1 -26.79 50.54 9.06
CA MET A 1 -25.61 51.14 9.73
C MET A 1 -25.58 52.63 9.50
N GLU A 2 -25.47 53.11 8.25
CA GLU A 2 -25.42 54.55 7.92
C GLU A 2 -26.60 55.36 8.49
N ARG A 3 -27.85 54.95 8.27
CA ARG A 3 -29.03 55.64 8.83
C ARG A 3 -29.09 55.69 10.37
N LEU A 4 -28.44 54.75 11.06
CA LEU A 4 -28.38 54.71 12.52
C LEU A 4 -27.32 55.69 13.04
N ILE A 5 -26.20 55.80 12.32
CA ILE A 5 -25.11 56.74 12.59
C ILE A 5 -25.63 58.17 12.41
N ASP A 6 -26.35 58.45 11.33
CA ASP A 6 -26.96 59.77 11.07
C ASP A 6 -27.96 60.19 12.17
N LEU A 7 -28.76 59.24 12.68
CA LEU A 7 -29.72 59.49 13.75
C LEU A 7 -29.04 59.72 15.11
N LEU A 8 -27.90 59.06 15.36
CA LEU A 8 -27.08 59.26 16.56
C LEU A 8 -26.39 60.62 16.54
N GLU A 9 -25.84 61.01 15.39
CA GLU A 9 -25.17 62.29 15.21
C GLU A 9 -26.14 63.46 15.37
N LYS A 10 -27.34 63.34 14.79
CA LYS A 10 -28.38 64.37 14.88
C LYS A 10 -28.97 64.55 16.28
N ASN A 11 -28.95 63.52 17.13
CA ASN A 11 -29.58 63.53 18.46
C ASN A 11 -28.58 63.44 19.62
N TRP A 12 -27.27 63.58 19.37
CA TRP A 12 -26.20 63.40 20.36
C TRP A 12 -26.32 64.35 21.57
N GLY A 13 -26.79 65.58 21.34
CA GLY A 13 -27.02 66.56 22.40
C GLY A 13 -28.09 66.15 23.41
N VAL A 14 -29.12 65.40 22.98
CA VAL A 14 -30.20 64.91 23.85
C VAL A 14 -29.76 63.66 24.62
N VAL A 15 -29.01 62.78 23.96
CA VAL A 15 -28.52 61.52 24.55
C VAL A 15 -27.48 61.79 25.64
N SER A 16 -26.62 62.80 25.47
CA SER A 16 -25.58 63.17 26.45
C SER A 16 -26.11 63.88 27.70
N GLN A 17 -27.30 64.48 27.63
CA GLN A 17 -27.95 65.17 28.76
C GLN A 17 -28.86 64.26 29.59
N ALA A 18 -29.19 63.06 29.09
CA ALA A 18 -30.04 62.08 29.78
C ALA A 18 -29.20 60.88 30.29
N PRO A 19 -28.90 60.79 31.60
CA PRO A 19 -28.04 59.74 32.17
C PRO A 19 -28.49 58.32 31.80
N LEU A 20 -29.80 58.09 31.77
CA LEU A 20 -30.39 56.78 31.46
C LEU A 20 -30.19 56.39 29.99
N ALA A 21 -30.23 57.34 29.05
CA ALA A 21 -29.96 57.09 27.63
C ALA A 21 -28.50 56.71 27.40
N PHE A 22 -27.57 57.35 28.11
CA PHE A 22 -26.15 57.01 28.09
C PHE A 22 -25.88 55.59 28.61
N PHE A 23 -26.50 55.20 29.73
CA PHE A 23 -26.40 53.83 30.25
C PHE A 23 -26.96 52.78 29.29
N LEU A 24 -28.11 53.04 28.67
CA LEU A 24 -28.69 52.15 27.67
C LEU A 24 -27.78 51.99 26.45
N LEU A 25 -27.21 53.08 25.95
CA LEU A 25 -26.27 53.05 24.83
C LEU A 25 -25.00 52.27 25.19
N GLY A 26 -24.45 52.48 26.39
CA GLY A 26 -23.33 51.71 26.91
C GLY A 26 -23.62 50.21 27.03
N ALA A 27 -24.80 49.84 27.53
CA ALA A 27 -25.23 48.44 27.63
C ALA A 27 -25.37 47.78 26.25
N VAL A 28 -25.93 48.50 25.26
CA VAL A 28 -26.03 48.01 23.87
C VAL A 28 -24.64 47.86 23.25
N ALA A 29 -23.76 48.85 23.41
CA ALA A 29 -22.39 48.78 22.89
C ALA A 29 -21.61 47.61 23.50
N PHE A 30 -21.75 47.38 24.81
CA PHE A 30 -21.12 46.24 25.49
C PHE A 30 -21.71 44.90 25.03
N GLY A 31 -23.03 44.82 24.84
CA GLY A 31 -23.69 43.64 24.30
C GLY A 31 -23.23 43.30 22.89
N LEU A 32 -23.09 44.30 22.01
CA LEU A 32 -22.57 44.13 20.66
C LEU A 32 -21.09 43.72 20.66
N ALA A 33 -20.26 44.33 21.51
CA ALA A 33 -18.86 43.96 21.66
C ALA A 33 -18.71 42.52 22.18
N TYR A 34 -19.52 42.13 23.16
CA TYR A 34 -19.57 40.75 23.67
C TYR A 34 -20.01 39.77 22.60
N ALA A 35 -21.06 40.08 21.83
CA ALA A 35 -21.53 39.23 20.74
C ALA A 35 -20.47 39.06 19.65
N ALA A 36 -19.79 40.15 19.26
CA ALA A 36 -18.71 40.10 18.29
C ALA A 36 -17.51 39.29 18.79
N ALA A 37 -17.12 39.45 20.06
CA ALA A 37 -16.06 38.67 20.69
C ALA A 37 -16.43 37.18 20.77
N ALA A 38 -17.64 36.87 21.26
CA ALA A 38 -18.14 35.50 21.34
C ALA A 38 -18.18 34.81 19.98
N TRP A 39 -18.61 35.52 18.92
CA TRP A 39 -18.61 34.98 17.57
C TRP A 39 -17.19 34.68 17.06
N LYS A 40 -16.26 35.63 17.23
CA LYS A 40 -14.87 35.45 16.80
C LYS A 40 -14.18 34.30 17.55
N PHE A 41 -14.35 34.22 18.87
CA PHE A 41 -13.75 33.16 19.66
C PHE A 41 -14.40 31.80 19.40
N SER A 42 -15.72 31.75 19.17
CA SER A 42 -16.39 30.51 18.77
C SER A 42 -15.81 29.95 17.46
N SER A 43 -15.58 30.81 16.46
CA SER A 43 -14.97 30.40 15.20
C SER A 43 -13.53 29.90 15.38
N GLN A 44 -12.72 30.59 16.22
CA GLN A 44 -11.35 30.14 16.51
C GLN A 44 -11.32 28.80 17.27
N ILE A 45 -12.23 28.62 18.23
CA ILE A 45 -12.37 27.36 18.98
C ILE A 45 -12.74 26.22 18.01
N GLU A 46 -13.68 26.47 17.10
CA GLU A 46 -14.11 25.48 16.11
C GLU A 46 -12.97 25.11 15.14
N GLN A 47 -12.21 26.10 14.67
CA GLN A 47 -11.05 25.88 13.81
C GLN A 47 -9.97 25.06 14.53
N VAL A 48 -9.65 25.38 15.79
CA VAL A 48 -8.67 24.63 16.58
C VAL A 48 -9.17 23.22 16.87
N LYS A 49 -10.48 23.05 17.09
CA LYS A 49 -11.10 21.74 17.29
C LYS A 49 -11.01 20.89 16.03
N SER A 50 -11.39 21.42 14.87
CA SER A 50 -11.30 20.69 13.60
C SER A 50 -9.87 20.30 13.24
N ALA A 51 -8.90 21.19 13.53
CA ALA A 51 -7.48 20.91 13.33
C ALA A 51 -7.00 19.78 14.26
N ASN A 52 -7.39 19.80 15.53
CA ASN A 52 -7.08 18.73 16.48
C ASN A 52 -7.69 17.40 16.07
N ASP A 53 -8.95 17.39 15.62
CA ASP A 53 -9.64 16.19 15.16
C ASP A 53 -8.95 15.60 13.92
N THR A 54 -8.56 16.44 12.96
CA THR A 54 -7.78 16.03 11.78
C THR A 54 -6.42 15.44 12.17
N LEU A 55 -5.73 16.06 13.13
CA LEU A 55 -4.43 15.56 13.61
C LEU A 55 -4.57 14.23 14.35
N ARG A 56 -5.63 14.05 15.15
CA ARG A 56 -5.95 12.79 15.82
C ARG A 56 -6.22 11.68 14.83
N GLU A 57 -7.02 11.94 13.80
CA GLU A 57 -7.30 10.96 12.74
C GLU A 57 -6.01 10.54 12.02
N ARG A 58 -5.16 11.50 11.65
CA ARG A 58 -3.85 11.19 11.05
C ARG A 58 -2.95 10.37 11.98
N LEU A 59 -2.99 10.65 13.28
CA LEU A 59 -2.21 9.90 14.27
C LEU A 59 -2.74 8.48 14.42
N GLN A 60 -4.06 8.29 14.44
CA GLN A 60 -4.69 6.97 14.45
C GLN A 60 -4.31 6.16 13.20
N LEU A 61 -4.47 6.72 12.00
CA LEU A 61 -4.08 6.07 10.75
C LEU A 61 -2.60 5.66 10.73
N LYS A 62 -1.70 6.53 11.20
CA LYS A 62 -0.27 6.19 11.31
C LYS A 62 0.01 5.10 12.34
N THR A 63 -0.73 5.10 13.46
CA THR A 63 -0.59 4.07 14.50
C THR A 63 -1.05 2.72 13.97
N GLU A 64 -2.19 2.66 13.30
CA GLU A 64 -2.71 1.44 12.65
C GLU A 64 -1.75 0.89 11.58
N GLN A 65 -1.16 1.77 10.77
CA GLN A 65 -0.14 1.39 9.80
C GLN A 65 1.10 0.80 10.49
N THR A 66 1.57 1.45 11.56
CA THR A 66 2.74 1.00 12.33
C THR A 66 2.50 -0.35 12.98
N GLU A 67 1.33 -0.55 13.61
CA GLU A 67 0.90 -1.82 14.18
C GLU A 67 0.85 -2.91 13.11
N THR A 68 0.27 -2.62 11.94
CA THR A 68 0.22 -3.56 10.80
C THR A 68 1.62 -3.95 10.33
N TYR A 69 2.55 -3.00 10.22
CA TYR A 69 3.93 -3.30 9.83
C TYR A 69 4.66 -4.10 10.90
N ARG A 70 4.45 -3.78 12.18
CA ARG A 70 5.02 -4.52 13.31
C ARG A 70 4.53 -5.96 13.34
N GLU A 71 3.23 -6.19 13.17
CA GLU A 71 2.63 -7.53 13.12
C GLU A 71 3.20 -8.33 11.95
N ARG A 72 3.36 -7.70 10.78
CA ARG A 72 3.99 -8.36 9.61
C ARG A 72 5.45 -8.71 9.88
N ALA A 73 6.22 -7.80 10.47
CA ALA A 73 7.62 -8.04 10.81
C ALA A 73 7.76 -9.21 11.78
N LEU A 74 6.94 -9.25 12.85
CA LEU A 74 6.93 -10.35 13.80
C LEU A 74 6.60 -11.69 13.14
N LYS A 75 5.60 -11.73 12.24
CA LYS A 75 5.28 -12.94 11.47
C LYS A 75 6.46 -13.41 10.60
N TYR A 76 7.26 -12.48 10.07
CA TYR A 76 8.47 -12.85 9.32
C TYR A 76 9.55 -13.39 10.25
N ASP A 77 9.79 -12.76 11.40
CA ASP A 77 10.76 -13.23 12.39
C ASP A 77 10.42 -14.65 12.89
N GLU A 78 9.14 -14.91 13.15
CA GLU A 78 8.64 -16.25 13.52
C GLU A 78 8.89 -17.28 12.40
N LYS A 79 8.63 -16.91 11.14
CA LYS A 79 8.92 -17.79 10.00
C LYS A 79 10.42 -18.06 9.87
N VAL A 80 11.28 -17.06 10.10
CA VAL A 80 12.74 -17.19 10.00
C VAL A 80 13.22 -18.14 11.09
N ALA A 81 12.77 -17.95 12.32
CA ALA A 81 13.08 -18.86 13.42
C ALA A 81 12.64 -20.29 13.10
N ALA A 82 11.44 -20.48 12.55
CA ALA A 82 10.92 -21.80 12.17
C ALA A 82 11.75 -22.47 11.06
N VAL A 83 12.23 -21.71 10.07
CA VAL A 83 13.10 -22.25 9.02
C VAL A 83 14.49 -22.60 9.59
N ALA A 84 15.09 -21.71 10.38
CA ALA A 84 16.41 -21.92 10.97
C ALA A 84 16.45 -23.10 11.95
N GLN A 85 15.37 -23.32 12.70
CA GLN A 85 15.26 -24.42 13.67
C GLN A 85 14.85 -25.76 13.05
N SER A 86 14.40 -25.79 11.80
CA SER A 86 13.97 -27.02 11.13
C SER A 86 15.13 -27.97 10.90
N ASP A 87 14.91 -29.28 11.03
CA ASP A 87 15.95 -30.25 10.70
C ASP A 87 16.13 -30.36 9.16
N SER A 88 17.14 -31.10 8.69
CA SER A 88 17.40 -31.20 7.24
C SER A 88 16.28 -31.94 6.48
N ALA A 89 15.50 -32.80 7.15
CA ALA A 89 14.39 -33.50 6.53
C ALA A 89 13.16 -32.58 6.38
N ASP A 90 12.83 -31.84 7.44
CA ASP A 90 11.77 -30.84 7.51
C ASP A 90 12.04 -29.69 6.54
N LEU A 91 13.27 -29.16 6.51
CA LEU A 91 13.66 -28.10 5.58
C LEU A 91 13.49 -28.55 4.13
N ARG A 92 13.86 -29.80 3.83
CA ARG A 92 13.68 -30.39 2.51
C ARG A 92 12.21 -30.52 2.15
N GLU A 93 11.39 -31.09 3.03
CA GLU A 93 9.96 -31.28 2.78
C GLU A 93 9.25 -29.93 2.57
N ARG A 94 9.51 -28.96 3.46
CA ARG A 94 8.98 -27.61 3.35
C ARG A 94 9.38 -26.93 2.05
N THR A 95 10.65 -27.04 1.66
CA THR A 95 11.12 -26.47 0.40
C THR A 95 10.43 -27.11 -0.80
N LEU A 96 10.28 -28.44 -0.82
CA LEU A 96 9.62 -29.13 -1.94
C LEU A 96 8.12 -28.80 -2.02
N ALA A 97 7.44 -28.67 -0.88
CA ALA A 97 6.06 -28.21 -0.83
C ALA A 97 5.95 -26.78 -1.42
N PHE A 98 6.83 -25.89 -1.00
CA PHE A 98 6.89 -24.51 -1.48
C PHE A 98 7.18 -24.41 -2.99
N VAL A 99 8.08 -25.25 -3.53
CA VAL A 99 8.31 -25.39 -4.97
C VAL A 99 7.03 -25.80 -5.71
N GLY A 100 6.24 -26.72 -5.13
CA GLY A 100 4.93 -27.10 -5.67
C GLY A 100 3.95 -25.93 -5.75
N GLU A 101 3.96 -25.05 -4.75
CA GLU A 101 3.16 -23.82 -4.77
C GLU A 101 3.60 -22.84 -5.86
N ILE A 102 4.92 -22.63 -6.03
CA ILE A 102 5.46 -21.78 -7.11
C ILE A 102 5.05 -22.34 -8.47
N ARG A 103 5.18 -23.65 -8.70
CA ARG A 103 4.77 -24.30 -9.96
C ARG A 103 3.28 -24.12 -10.22
N SER A 104 2.44 -24.32 -9.22
CA SER A 104 0.99 -24.08 -9.33
C SER A 104 0.67 -22.62 -9.62
N PHE A 105 1.39 -21.68 -9.00
CA PHE A 105 1.28 -20.25 -9.30
C PHE A 105 1.63 -19.94 -10.76
N MET A 106 2.76 -20.46 -11.25
CA MET A 106 3.22 -20.27 -12.62
C MET A 106 2.25 -20.85 -13.65
N GLU A 107 1.72 -22.05 -13.41
CA GLU A 107 0.74 -22.66 -14.32
C GLU A 107 -0.55 -21.85 -14.44
N ARG A 108 -1.07 -21.32 -13.32
CA ARG A 108 -2.26 -20.46 -13.35
C ARG A 108 -2.03 -19.22 -14.20
N HIS A 109 -0.91 -18.54 -14.01
CA HIS A 109 -0.58 -17.33 -14.77
C HIS A 109 -0.27 -17.63 -16.24
N ARG A 110 0.39 -18.76 -16.54
CA ARG A 110 0.60 -19.21 -17.91
C ARG A 110 -0.72 -19.44 -18.64
N ARG A 111 -1.68 -20.13 -18.02
CA ARG A 111 -3.01 -20.34 -18.61
C ARG A 111 -3.73 -19.02 -18.85
N ASN A 112 -3.57 -18.04 -17.96
CA ASN A 112 -4.15 -16.70 -18.15
C ASN A 112 -3.49 -15.95 -19.32
N ASP A 113 -2.16 -16.00 -19.43
CA ASP A 113 -1.42 -15.42 -20.55
C ASP A 113 -1.84 -16.07 -21.88
N ASP A 114 -1.97 -17.40 -21.91
CA ASP A 114 -2.43 -18.16 -23.08
C ASP A 114 -3.86 -17.76 -23.51
N LEU A 115 -4.75 -17.43 -22.56
CA LEU A 115 -6.11 -16.95 -22.85
C LEU A 115 -6.11 -15.54 -23.44
N ILE A 116 -5.30 -14.62 -22.89
CA ILE A 116 -5.16 -13.26 -23.40
C ILE A 116 -4.58 -13.31 -24.82
N GLN A 117 -3.53 -14.11 -25.02
CA GLN A 117 -2.91 -14.30 -26.32
C GLN A 117 -3.87 -14.96 -27.31
N GLY A 118 -4.55 -16.04 -26.93
CA GLY A 118 -5.46 -16.77 -27.83
C GLY A 118 -6.63 -15.93 -28.35
N ASN A 119 -7.20 -15.06 -27.51
CA ASN A 119 -8.35 -14.24 -27.89
C ASN A 119 -7.93 -12.93 -28.57
N GLU A 120 -7.03 -12.16 -27.95
CA GLU A 120 -6.81 -10.77 -28.35
C GLU A 120 -5.74 -10.64 -29.45
N TRP A 121 -4.75 -11.53 -29.48
CA TRP A 121 -3.73 -11.52 -30.55
C TRP A 121 -4.33 -11.96 -31.90
N VAL A 122 -5.18 -12.98 -31.88
CA VAL A 122 -5.82 -13.52 -33.08
C VAL A 122 -6.79 -12.50 -33.68
N GLU A 123 -7.62 -11.86 -32.86
CA GLU A 123 -8.50 -10.77 -33.30
C GLU A 123 -7.71 -9.61 -33.94
N MET A 124 -6.59 -9.22 -33.33
CA MET A 124 -5.73 -8.16 -33.83
C MET A 124 -5.08 -8.51 -35.17
N THR A 125 -4.57 -9.74 -35.33
CA THR A 125 -3.91 -10.18 -36.57
C THR A 125 -4.87 -10.40 -37.74
N GLN A 126 -6.15 -10.63 -37.46
CA GLN A 126 -7.18 -10.83 -38.48
C GLN A 126 -7.85 -9.52 -38.94
N SER A 127 -7.67 -8.42 -38.20
CA SER A 127 -8.23 -7.12 -38.59
C SER A 127 -7.56 -6.57 -39.85
N ARG A 128 -8.38 -6.10 -40.80
CA ARG A 128 -7.92 -5.47 -42.05
C ARG A 128 -7.83 -3.94 -41.97
N ASP A 129 -8.42 -3.35 -40.93
CA ASP A 129 -8.40 -1.91 -40.69
C ASP A 129 -7.30 -1.56 -39.69
N GLU A 130 -6.47 -0.57 -40.04
CA GLU A 130 -5.33 -0.16 -39.23
C GLU A 130 -5.76 0.55 -37.96
N ALA A 131 -6.85 1.33 -38.00
CA ALA A 131 -7.39 2.00 -36.81
C ALA A 131 -7.89 0.97 -35.78
N GLU A 132 -8.62 -0.04 -36.25
CA GLU A 132 -9.09 -1.14 -35.41
C GLU A 132 -7.93 -2.01 -34.88
N LYS A 133 -6.92 -2.28 -35.71
CA LYS A 133 -5.72 -3.00 -35.30
C LYS A 133 -4.97 -2.27 -34.19
N GLN A 134 -4.82 -0.95 -34.29
CA GLN A 134 -4.21 -0.13 -33.24
C GLN A 134 -5.01 -0.18 -31.94
N ARG A 135 -6.35 -0.13 -32.02
CA ARG A 135 -7.23 -0.27 -30.85
C ARG A 135 -7.07 -1.64 -30.17
N LEU A 136 -7.04 -2.72 -30.96
CA LEU A 136 -6.84 -4.09 -30.47
C LEU A 136 -5.43 -4.29 -29.89
N TRP A 137 -4.40 -3.69 -30.50
CA TRP A 137 -3.04 -3.68 -29.95
C TRP A 137 -2.98 -3.01 -28.59
N HIS A 138 -3.62 -1.83 -28.43
CA HIS A 138 -3.69 -1.15 -27.13
C HIS A 138 -4.45 -1.97 -26.08
N LYS A 139 -5.54 -2.64 -26.46
CA LYS A 139 -6.29 -3.55 -25.58
C LYS A 139 -5.39 -4.69 -25.11
N PHE A 140 -4.73 -5.39 -26.04
CA PHE A 140 -3.83 -6.51 -25.78
C PHE A 140 -2.65 -6.11 -24.88
N THR A 141 -1.94 -5.04 -25.23
CA THR A 141 -0.79 -4.56 -24.45
C THR A 141 -1.19 -4.12 -23.05
N SER A 142 -2.35 -3.47 -22.89
CA SER A 142 -2.88 -3.10 -21.58
C SER A 142 -3.27 -4.33 -20.75
N ALA A 143 -3.90 -5.33 -21.36
CA ALA A 143 -4.24 -6.58 -20.68
C ALA A 143 -3.00 -7.34 -20.20
N MET A 144 -2.01 -7.52 -21.09
CA MET A 144 -0.74 -8.17 -20.75
C MET A 144 0.05 -7.40 -19.68
N SER A 145 0.07 -6.07 -19.74
CA SER A 145 0.76 -5.24 -18.74
C SER A 145 0.12 -5.36 -17.35
N ARG A 146 -1.22 -5.38 -17.27
CA ARG A 146 -1.95 -5.62 -16.01
C ARG A 146 -1.68 -7.03 -15.47
N ALA A 147 -1.81 -8.06 -16.30
CA ALA A 147 -1.54 -9.44 -15.91
C ALA A 147 -0.10 -9.61 -15.37
N SER A 148 0.89 -9.00 -16.03
CA SER A 148 2.27 -9.02 -15.56
C SER A 148 2.47 -8.29 -14.22
N SER A 149 1.79 -7.16 -14.02
CA SER A 149 1.87 -6.37 -12.77
C SER A 149 1.21 -7.12 -11.61
N GLU A 150 0.09 -7.78 -11.84
CA GLU A 150 -0.60 -8.62 -10.87
C GLU A 150 0.26 -9.83 -10.47
N ARG A 151 0.86 -10.51 -11.46
CA ARG A 151 1.79 -11.61 -11.23
C ARG A 151 2.99 -11.19 -10.38
N MET A 152 3.60 -10.05 -10.70
CA MET A 152 4.72 -9.49 -9.93
C MET A 152 4.30 -9.17 -8.49
N SER A 153 3.15 -8.52 -8.32
CA SER A 153 2.64 -8.15 -7.00
C SER A 153 2.31 -9.38 -6.15
N GLU A 154 1.77 -10.44 -6.76
CA GLU A 154 1.50 -11.70 -6.08
C GLU A 154 2.81 -12.40 -5.65
N TRP A 155 3.84 -12.39 -6.51
CA TRP A 155 5.17 -12.91 -6.17
C TRP A 155 5.76 -12.21 -4.95
N GLU A 156 5.81 -10.88 -4.97
CA GLU A 156 6.38 -10.09 -3.87
C GLU A 156 5.66 -10.33 -2.54
N ARG A 157 4.33 -10.43 -2.59
CA ARG A 157 3.52 -10.62 -1.38
C ARG A 157 3.62 -12.03 -0.80
N ARG A 158 3.62 -13.06 -1.65
CA ARG A 158 3.44 -14.46 -1.21
C ARG A 158 4.72 -15.27 -1.18
N PHE A 159 5.59 -15.07 -2.16
CA PHE A 159 6.67 -16.01 -2.44
C PHE A 159 8.06 -15.44 -2.16
N LYS A 160 8.31 -14.16 -2.48
CA LYS A 160 9.65 -13.55 -2.41
C LYS A 160 10.37 -13.78 -1.08
N VAL A 161 9.74 -13.42 0.04
CA VAL A 161 10.37 -13.50 1.37
C VAL A 161 10.68 -14.95 1.73
N GLU A 162 9.73 -15.87 1.54
CA GLU A 162 9.91 -17.28 1.88
C GLU A 162 10.92 -17.97 0.96
N ALA A 163 10.96 -17.61 -0.32
CA ALA A 163 11.97 -18.09 -1.26
C ALA A 163 13.39 -17.67 -0.85
N LEU A 164 13.57 -16.41 -0.44
CA LEU A 164 14.86 -15.90 0.05
C LEU A 164 15.28 -16.61 1.35
N MET A 165 14.36 -16.76 2.30
CA MET A 165 14.64 -17.44 3.57
C MET A 165 15.03 -18.90 3.39
N LEU A 166 14.27 -19.65 2.57
CA LEU A 166 14.57 -21.05 2.28
C LEU A 166 15.91 -21.17 1.54
N ARG A 167 16.17 -20.29 0.57
CA ARG A 167 17.46 -20.23 -0.14
C ARG A 167 18.63 -20.05 0.84
N ASP A 168 18.56 -19.04 1.70
CA ASP A 168 19.65 -18.68 2.61
C ASP A 168 19.92 -19.82 3.61
N GLU A 169 18.86 -20.43 4.13
CA GLU A 169 18.99 -21.58 5.02
C GLU A 169 19.59 -22.80 4.31
N LEU A 170 19.12 -23.12 3.09
CA LEU A 170 19.66 -24.23 2.29
C LEU A 170 21.16 -24.02 2.00
N LEU A 171 21.54 -22.80 1.62
CA LEU A 171 22.94 -22.45 1.35
C LEU A 171 23.81 -22.51 2.60
N SER A 172 23.26 -22.25 3.78
CA SER A 172 24.01 -22.37 5.03
C SER A 172 24.41 -23.81 5.36
N ARG A 173 23.64 -24.80 4.86
CA ARG A 173 23.82 -26.24 5.13
C ARG A 173 24.56 -26.99 4.02
N LEU A 174 24.57 -26.45 2.80
CA LEU A 174 25.23 -27.05 1.66
C LEU A 174 26.70 -26.60 1.58
N PRO A 175 27.61 -27.45 1.07
CA PRO A 175 28.98 -27.02 0.78
C PRO A 175 28.95 -25.87 -0.23
N LYS A 176 29.90 -24.92 -0.13
CA LYS A 176 29.96 -23.75 -1.01
C LYS A 176 29.92 -24.19 -2.49
N GLN A 177 28.82 -23.87 -3.16
CA GLN A 177 28.65 -24.10 -4.59
C GLN A 177 28.91 -22.82 -5.36
N GLU A 178 29.53 -22.93 -6.53
CA GLU A 178 29.56 -21.83 -7.49
C GLU A 178 28.13 -21.60 -8.00
N ARG A 179 27.61 -20.39 -7.80
CA ARG A 179 26.29 -19.99 -8.27
C ARG A 179 26.44 -19.03 -9.45
N PRO A 180 25.61 -19.17 -10.49
CA PRO A 180 25.52 -18.14 -11.52
C PRO A 180 25.00 -16.86 -10.88
N GLU A 181 25.64 -15.72 -11.12
CA GLU A 181 25.25 -14.40 -10.58
C GLU A 181 23.77 -14.06 -10.84
N ARG A 182 23.21 -14.58 -11.94
CA ARG A 182 21.79 -14.39 -12.31
C ARG A 182 20.81 -15.07 -11.37
N ALA A 183 21.24 -16.12 -10.66
CA ALA A 183 20.36 -16.87 -9.77
C ALA A 183 19.82 -15.95 -8.67
N ASP A 184 20.66 -15.11 -8.07
CA ASP A 184 20.25 -14.22 -6.98
C ASP A 184 19.29 -13.13 -7.43
N PHE A 185 19.50 -12.57 -8.61
CA PHE A 185 18.60 -11.58 -9.19
C PHE A 185 17.16 -12.10 -9.32
N ASN A 186 17.00 -13.36 -9.73
CA ASN A 186 15.68 -13.94 -9.96
C ASN A 186 14.89 -14.23 -8.68
N TYR A 187 15.54 -14.37 -7.52
CA TYR A 187 14.82 -14.44 -6.24
C TYR A 187 14.18 -13.10 -5.87
N GLU A 188 14.87 -12.00 -6.20
CA GLU A 188 14.40 -10.67 -5.83
C GLU A 188 13.41 -10.09 -6.86
N HIS A 189 13.70 -10.29 -8.14
CA HIS A 189 13.03 -9.63 -9.27
C HIS A 189 12.88 -10.55 -10.50
N PRO A 190 12.11 -11.65 -10.40
CA PRO A 190 11.84 -12.49 -11.57
C PRO A 190 10.97 -11.71 -12.58
N VAL A 191 11.53 -11.44 -13.76
CA VAL A 191 10.88 -10.59 -14.77
C VAL A 191 9.88 -11.37 -15.64
N ASN A 192 10.06 -12.68 -15.78
CA ASN A 192 9.27 -13.51 -16.68
C ASN A 192 9.08 -14.92 -16.12
N TYR A 193 8.29 -15.72 -16.83
CA TYR A 193 8.02 -17.13 -16.51
C TYR A 193 9.30 -17.93 -16.20
N PHE A 194 10.34 -17.76 -17.02
CA PHE A 194 11.62 -18.46 -16.83
C PHE A 194 12.29 -18.09 -15.51
N GLY A 195 12.26 -16.82 -15.09
CA GLY A 195 12.82 -16.39 -13.81
C GLY A 195 12.15 -17.09 -12.62
N TYR A 196 10.82 -17.25 -12.64
CA TYR A 196 10.11 -18.00 -11.60
C TYR A 196 10.46 -19.50 -11.63
N CYS A 197 10.58 -20.09 -12.82
CA CYS A 197 11.01 -21.49 -12.97
C CYS A 197 12.41 -21.71 -12.43
N GLU A 198 13.35 -20.81 -12.73
CA GLU A 198 14.72 -20.89 -12.25
C GLU A 198 14.79 -20.87 -10.71
N VAL A 199 13.97 -20.03 -10.05
CA VAL A 199 13.87 -20.03 -8.58
C VAL A 199 13.34 -21.37 -8.06
N ALA A 200 12.28 -21.90 -8.67
CA ALA A 200 11.70 -23.18 -8.27
C ALA A 200 12.70 -24.34 -8.45
N ASP A 201 13.41 -24.36 -9.58
CA ASP A 201 14.37 -25.40 -9.91
C ASP A 201 15.63 -25.30 -9.03
N ASP A 202 16.12 -24.10 -8.71
CA ASP A 202 17.25 -23.90 -7.79
C ASP A 202 16.90 -24.37 -6.36
N LEU A 203 15.73 -23.99 -5.86
CA LEU A 203 15.23 -24.46 -4.56
C LEU A 203 15.06 -25.98 -4.52
N GLU A 204 14.46 -26.57 -5.56
CA GLU A 204 14.29 -28.02 -5.65
C GLU A 204 15.63 -28.75 -5.68
N ARG A 205 16.58 -28.25 -6.46
CA ARG A 205 17.94 -28.80 -6.57
C ARG A 205 18.64 -28.76 -5.22
N MET A 206 18.63 -27.63 -4.53
CA MET A 206 19.26 -27.48 -3.20
C MET A 206 18.60 -28.39 -2.16
N ALA A 207 17.27 -28.44 -2.12
CA ALA A 207 16.53 -29.31 -1.20
C ALA A 207 16.89 -30.79 -1.39
N LYS A 208 17.05 -31.24 -2.64
CA LYS A 208 17.43 -32.63 -2.96
C LYS A 208 18.88 -32.95 -2.61
N GLN A 209 19.75 -31.95 -2.48
CA GLN A 209 21.16 -32.11 -2.10
C GLN A 209 21.37 -32.17 -0.58
N LEU A 210 20.37 -31.81 0.22
CA LEU A 210 20.47 -31.96 1.67
C LEU A 210 20.66 -33.44 2.04
N PRO A 211 21.56 -33.75 3.01
CA PRO A 211 21.75 -35.10 3.48
C PRO A 211 20.44 -35.64 4.06
N ARG A 212 20.05 -36.85 3.63
CA ARG A 212 18.93 -37.55 4.24
C ARG A 212 19.31 -37.86 5.69
N ALA A 213 18.44 -37.56 6.64
CA ALA A 213 18.64 -37.98 8.03
C ALA A 213 18.87 -39.51 8.06
N GLY A 214 20.09 -39.93 8.42
CA GLY A 214 20.46 -41.35 8.59
C GLY A 214 21.32 -41.97 7.48
N ALA A 215 22.48 -41.37 7.16
CA ALA A 215 23.61 -42.07 6.53
C ALA A 215 24.92 -41.67 7.22
#